data_AF-A0A950JC41-F1
#
_entry.id   AF-A0A950JC41-F1
#
_cell.length_a   1.000
_cell.length_b   1.000
_cell.length_c   1.000
_cell.angle_alpha   90.00
_cell.angle_beta   90.00
_cell.angle_gamma   90.00
#
_symmetry.space_group_name_H-M   'P 1'
#
loop_
_entity.id
_entity.type
_entity.pdbx_description
1 polymer ?
#
loop_
_entity_poly.entity_id
_entity_poly.type
_entity_poly.pdbx_seq_one_letter_code
_entity_poly.pdbx_strand_id
1 'polypeptide(L)'
;MPQGCASICSTINQLESELQAELQKCNPAPPPPPKASVTLAAIEVTQVIQDLNQSVPLIAGKQTWARVYLSPNAALGAVTVTGTLQIQDSSFKFTTVQSNAPVALTPGTTLKQKRDSWAASLNFLIPANLTSSNSAYTLTLATVSAQGAGNVPCINCAATTQSVTYVNAPPMRLRIVPIQYTDPNNNIITPVTANFTLLTSWLGRAYPINQLISSVAAPVPTTIPLATLFNTASGCGGGTCGCGATNTLLSVIRVIEVFGLGFGPGPIDPRTHYYGMVLTDPNAPNGGFLRGCTPIGGYVSSGPVGLTGQANGDWYGGHELGHSYGRLHPAAAGATTTGFCGAGPGLDTSYPYPNGEISDSQDDFIGLDVGDPTIGAPVAARDGVTDFDVMTYCPPYWISDYTYKAILNGPSGLVAQDPSGNGPGGSTSPPQFTSGSFVSVVATINMTKKSGKIEFAQTVGRAYPVRFATPNKASLRFLDATGKSIAEYAVNVNAQSDVDAAGDTIGSIEATVPYPSNAAKLDLYFAETLIDERTISKTKPAVRNLKTTGPGVLVWETTPAAGPSLTYFAQASADGKNWDVIAVNLDKPELRLSAQQLRQYRQVRIVANDGFNNSAPAVIKLPAP
;
A
#
# COMPACT_ATOMS: atom_id res chain seq x y z
N MET A 1 72.32 -25.09 70.46
CA MET A 1 71.36 -24.77 69.38
C MET A 1 70.31 -23.86 69.99
N PRO A 2 70.15 -22.63 69.49
CA PRO A 2 69.71 -21.53 70.35
C PRO A 2 68.20 -21.49 70.51
N GLN A 3 67.76 -21.24 71.74
CA GLN A 3 66.36 -21.11 72.19
C GLN A 3 65.55 -20.01 71.46
N GLY A 4 66.17 -19.23 70.57
CA GLY A 4 65.52 -18.16 69.80
C GLY A 4 64.61 -18.63 68.66
N CYS A 5 64.88 -19.77 68.02
CA CYS A 5 64.04 -20.26 66.90
C CYS A 5 62.65 -20.72 67.35
N ALA A 6 62.55 -21.31 68.55
CA ALA A 6 61.27 -21.81 69.07
C ALA A 6 60.31 -20.67 69.46
N SER A 7 60.85 -19.57 70.01
CA SER A 7 60.08 -18.38 70.39
C SER A 7 59.56 -17.61 69.18
N ILE A 8 60.32 -17.57 68.08
CA ILE A 8 59.88 -16.90 66.85
C ILE A 8 58.78 -17.72 66.17
N CYS A 9 58.94 -19.04 66.06
CA CYS A 9 57.88 -19.90 65.51
C CYS A 9 56.59 -19.88 66.35
N SER A 10 56.67 -19.84 67.69
CA SER A 10 55.46 -19.74 68.52
C SER A 10 54.72 -18.42 68.32
N THR A 11 55.48 -17.32 68.18
CA THR A 11 54.90 -15.99 67.96
C THR A 11 54.28 -15.87 66.57
N ILE A 12 54.91 -16.46 65.53
CA ILE A 12 54.34 -16.51 64.18
C ILE A 12 53.05 -17.32 64.17
N ASN A 13 53.04 -18.52 64.78
CA ASN A 13 51.82 -19.34 64.85
C ASN A 13 50.70 -18.65 65.63
N GLN A 14 51.04 -17.89 66.68
CA GLN A 14 50.06 -17.12 67.44
C GLN A 14 49.49 -15.97 66.60
N LEU A 15 50.34 -15.20 65.92
CA LEU A 15 49.93 -14.11 65.03
C LEU A 15 49.11 -14.63 63.83
N GLU A 16 49.44 -15.80 63.28
CA GLU A 16 48.64 -16.44 62.24
C GLU A 16 47.28 -16.88 62.78
N SER A 17 47.20 -17.42 64.00
CA SER A 17 45.92 -17.78 64.61
C SER A 17 45.05 -16.54 64.93
N GLU A 18 45.68 -15.45 65.36
CA GLU A 18 45.00 -14.18 65.64
C GLU A 18 44.53 -13.51 64.34
N LEU A 19 45.35 -13.55 63.28
CA LEU A 19 44.96 -13.08 61.94
C LEU A 19 43.81 -13.91 61.36
N GLN A 20 43.82 -15.22 61.52
CA GLN A 20 42.72 -16.09 61.08
C GLN A 20 41.44 -15.87 61.91
N ALA A 21 41.56 -15.63 63.22
CA ALA A 21 40.44 -15.28 64.07
C ALA A 21 39.84 -13.92 63.69
N GLU A 22 40.67 -12.93 63.31
CA GLU A 22 40.21 -11.62 62.87
C GLU A 22 39.62 -11.64 61.46
N LEU A 23 40.16 -12.47 60.55
CA LEU A 23 39.57 -12.72 59.24
C LEU A 23 38.19 -13.41 59.35
N GLN A 24 37.98 -14.29 60.33
CA GLN A 24 36.65 -14.88 60.58
C GLN A 24 35.64 -13.88 61.16
N LYS A 25 36.09 -12.88 61.93
CA LYS A 25 35.24 -11.75 62.36
C LYS A 25 34.91 -10.79 61.22
N CYS A 26 35.75 -10.76 60.20
CA CYS A 26 35.53 -10.06 58.93
C CYS A 26 34.68 -10.87 57.93
N ASN A 27 33.82 -11.79 58.38
CA ASN A 27 32.76 -12.29 57.51
C ASN A 27 31.93 -11.08 57.05
N PRO A 28 31.97 -10.70 55.76
CA PRO A 28 31.11 -9.63 55.28
C PRO A 28 29.69 -10.03 55.64
N ALA A 29 28.95 -9.13 56.32
CA ALA A 29 27.55 -9.36 56.60
C ALA A 29 26.90 -9.86 55.30
N PRO A 30 26.12 -10.96 55.34
CA PRO A 30 25.50 -11.49 54.14
C PRO A 30 24.79 -10.33 53.44
N PRO A 31 24.99 -10.17 52.11
CA PRO A 31 24.42 -9.03 51.40
C PRO A 31 22.93 -8.94 51.72
N PRO A 32 22.40 -7.74 51.98
CA PRO A 32 20.98 -7.59 52.32
C PRO A 32 20.15 -8.29 51.23
N PRO A 33 19.07 -9.00 51.63
CA PRO A 33 18.26 -9.73 50.67
C PRO A 33 17.84 -8.79 49.52
N PRO A 34 17.85 -9.27 48.26
CA PRO A 34 17.50 -8.43 47.13
C PRO A 34 16.13 -7.79 47.37
N LYS A 35 16.05 -6.46 47.27
CA LYS A 35 14.76 -5.77 47.41
C LYS A 35 13.85 -6.17 46.25
N ALA A 36 12.59 -6.48 46.52
CA ALA A 36 11.59 -6.74 45.49
C ALA A 36 11.49 -5.52 44.56
N SER A 37 11.81 -5.71 43.27
CA SER A 37 11.92 -4.62 42.30
C SER A 37 11.80 -5.12 40.87
N VAL A 38 11.57 -4.20 39.95
CA VAL A 38 11.66 -4.45 38.50
C VAL A 38 12.89 -3.78 37.89
N THR A 39 13.33 -4.30 36.75
CA THR A 39 14.24 -3.63 35.83
C THR A 39 13.54 -3.36 34.51
N LEU A 40 13.86 -2.22 33.90
CA LEU A 40 13.44 -1.85 32.56
C LEU A 40 14.39 -2.52 31.55
N ALA A 41 13.84 -3.39 30.71
CA ALA A 41 14.58 -4.08 29.66
C ALA A 41 14.71 -3.21 28.40
N ALA A 42 13.60 -2.62 27.94
CA ALA A 42 13.59 -1.70 26.80
C ALA A 42 12.30 -0.86 26.74
N ILE A 43 12.37 0.25 26.01
CA ILE A 43 11.21 1.04 25.57
C ILE A 43 11.23 1.01 24.04
N GLU A 44 10.19 0.45 23.43
CA GLU A 44 10.04 0.35 21.98
C GLU A 44 8.90 1.26 21.51
N VAL A 45 9.19 2.22 20.64
CA VAL A 45 8.18 3.15 20.11
C VAL A 45 7.84 2.75 18.67
N THR A 46 6.62 2.27 18.44
CA THR A 46 6.27 1.65 17.17
C THR A 46 4.90 2.09 16.67
N GLN A 47 4.75 2.06 15.35
CA GLN A 47 3.50 2.33 14.64
C GLN A 47 3.08 1.15 13.76
N VAL A 48 4.05 0.36 13.27
CA VAL A 48 3.85 -0.71 12.27
C VAL A 48 4.86 -1.82 12.44
N ILE A 49 6.15 -1.48 12.44
CA ILE A 49 7.28 -2.39 12.63
C ILE A 49 8.47 -1.59 13.14
N GLN A 50 9.24 -2.16 14.06
CA GLN A 50 10.35 -1.44 14.68
C GLN A 50 11.41 -2.39 15.24
N ASP A 51 12.65 -1.92 15.33
CA ASP A 51 13.72 -2.51 16.11
C ASP A 51 14.03 -1.69 17.38
N LEU A 52 14.76 -2.27 18.33
CA LEU A 52 15.05 -1.57 19.58
C LEU A 52 15.92 -0.32 19.40
N ASN A 53 16.63 -0.15 18.28
CA ASN A 53 17.38 1.07 17.99
C ASN A 53 16.52 2.19 17.37
N GLN A 54 15.21 1.96 17.14
CA GLN A 54 14.29 2.92 16.53
C GLN A 54 14.71 3.32 15.10
N SER A 55 15.15 2.36 14.28
CA SER A 55 15.66 2.61 12.93
C SER A 55 14.56 2.80 11.87
N VAL A 56 13.32 2.39 12.15
CA VAL A 56 12.18 2.59 11.23
C VAL A 56 11.58 3.98 11.46
N PRO A 57 11.45 4.82 10.41
CA PRO A 57 10.90 6.16 10.55
C PRO A 57 9.46 6.16 11.07
N LEU A 58 9.21 6.92 12.14
CA LEU A 58 7.85 7.13 12.66
C LEU A 58 7.18 8.28 11.90
N ILE A 59 5.96 8.05 11.39
CA ILE A 59 5.19 9.05 10.65
C ILE A 59 4.45 9.97 11.62
N ALA A 60 4.62 11.27 11.44
CA ALA A 60 3.95 12.27 12.24
C ALA A 60 2.42 12.13 12.15
N GLY A 61 1.72 12.19 13.28
CA GLY A 61 0.26 12.05 13.33
C GLY A 61 -0.29 10.64 13.10
N LYS A 62 0.52 9.65 12.75
CA LYS A 62 0.09 8.23 12.74
C LYS A 62 0.02 7.73 14.18
N GLN A 63 -0.93 6.83 14.47
CA GLN A 63 -1.11 6.27 15.81
C GLN A 63 0.16 5.56 16.27
N THR A 64 0.73 6.00 17.39
CA THR A 64 2.00 5.49 17.93
C THR A 64 1.79 4.87 19.30
N TRP A 65 2.43 3.74 19.53
CA TRP A 65 2.49 3.07 20.82
C TRP A 65 3.91 3.03 21.35
N ALA A 66 4.09 3.26 22.65
CA ALA A 66 5.30 2.85 23.36
C ALA A 66 5.02 1.56 24.12
N ARG A 67 5.81 0.53 23.84
CA ARG A 67 5.79 -0.76 24.52
C ARG A 67 6.97 -0.80 25.49
N VAL A 68 6.68 -0.94 26.77
CA VAL A 68 7.69 -0.92 27.84
C VAL A 68 7.81 -2.31 28.45
N TYR A 69 9.00 -2.88 28.39
CA TYR A 69 9.27 -4.25 28.81
C TYR A 69 9.96 -4.26 30.17
N LEU A 70 9.33 -4.90 31.16
CA LEU A 70 9.85 -4.99 32.52
C LEU A 70 10.24 -6.42 32.87
N SER A 71 11.27 -6.58 33.69
CA SER A 71 11.69 -7.87 34.26
C SER A 71 11.62 -7.80 35.79
N PRO A 72 10.80 -8.64 36.44
CA PRO A 72 10.79 -8.72 37.90
C PRO A 72 12.02 -9.51 38.36
N ASN A 73 12.61 -9.10 39.48
CA ASN A 73 13.65 -9.90 40.11
C ASN A 73 13.05 -11.06 40.92
N ALA A 74 13.89 -12.01 41.34
CA ALA A 74 13.46 -13.18 42.08
C ALA A 74 12.72 -12.84 43.39
N ALA A 75 13.09 -11.74 44.05
CA ALA A 75 12.46 -11.29 45.29
C ALA A 75 11.04 -10.74 45.09
N LEU A 76 10.74 -10.13 43.94
CA LEU A 76 9.40 -9.70 43.58
C LEU A 76 8.53 -10.86 43.09
N GLY A 77 9.14 -11.80 42.35
CA GLY A 77 8.42 -12.93 41.76
C GLY A 77 7.48 -12.51 40.64
N ALA A 78 6.50 -13.36 40.33
CA ALA A 78 5.47 -13.03 39.34
C ALA A 78 4.48 -12.01 39.91
N VAL A 79 4.18 -10.96 39.14
CA VAL A 79 3.34 -9.85 39.61
C VAL A 79 2.61 -9.18 38.45
N THR A 80 1.41 -8.67 38.69
CA THR A 80 0.70 -7.83 37.72
C THR A 80 0.90 -6.36 38.05
N VAL A 81 1.37 -5.58 37.07
CA VAL A 81 1.72 -4.16 37.27
C VAL A 81 1.05 -3.25 36.24
N THR A 82 0.91 -1.98 36.62
CA THR A 82 0.62 -0.83 35.74
C THR A 82 1.79 0.15 35.80
N GLY A 83 1.82 1.14 34.92
CA GLY A 83 2.84 2.18 35.00
C GLY A 83 2.43 3.50 34.37
N THR A 84 3.23 4.52 34.63
CA THR A 84 3.11 5.85 34.02
C THR A 84 4.37 6.16 33.23
N LEU A 85 4.20 6.47 31.96
CA LEU A 85 5.24 6.94 31.07
C LEU A 85 5.28 8.47 31.09
N GLN A 86 6.47 9.04 31.19
CA GLN A 86 6.71 10.46 31.04
C GLN A 86 7.31 10.72 29.66
N ILE A 87 6.73 11.66 28.92
CA ILE A 87 7.19 12.08 27.60
C ILE A 87 7.59 13.54 27.70
N GLN A 88 8.85 13.82 27.36
CA GLN A 88 9.39 15.16 27.26
C GLN A 88 9.42 15.60 25.80
N ASP A 89 8.89 16.77 25.49
CA ASP A 89 9.03 17.38 24.16
C ASP A 89 10.30 18.23 24.02
N SER A 90 10.56 18.75 22.82
CA SER A 90 11.71 19.60 22.53
C SER A 90 11.71 20.96 23.27
N SER A 91 10.58 21.34 23.88
CA SER A 91 10.45 22.53 24.73
C SER A 91 10.61 22.20 26.22
N PHE A 92 11.10 20.99 26.55
CA PHE A 92 11.26 20.47 27.91
C PHE A 92 9.95 20.35 28.70
N LYS A 93 8.80 20.39 28.03
CA LYS A 93 7.51 20.16 28.67
C LYS A 93 7.27 18.67 28.82
N PHE A 94 6.80 18.28 30.00
CA PHE A 94 6.48 16.90 30.32
C PHE A 94 4.99 16.63 30.21
N THR A 95 4.65 15.48 29.61
CA THR A 95 3.31 14.91 29.62
C THR A 95 3.39 13.49 30.16
N THR A 96 2.48 13.12 31.07
CA THR A 96 2.40 11.77 31.61
C THR A 96 1.28 10.98 30.94
N VAL A 97 1.53 9.71 30.65
CA VAL A 97 0.61 8.79 29.98
C VAL A 97 0.52 7.51 30.81
N GLN A 98 -0.71 7.06 31.09
CA GLN A 98 -0.92 5.81 31.81
C GLN A 98 -0.88 4.61 30.86
N SER A 99 -0.43 3.46 31.37
CA SER A 99 -0.49 2.21 30.61
C SER A 99 -1.94 1.85 30.31
N ASN A 100 -2.22 1.48 29.07
CA ASN A 100 -3.57 1.15 28.58
C ASN A 100 -4.19 -0.07 29.29
N ALA A 101 -3.35 -1.01 29.72
CA ALA A 101 -3.76 -2.19 30.47
C ALA A 101 -2.63 -2.61 31.44
N PRO A 102 -2.95 -3.32 32.53
CA PRO A 102 -1.93 -3.97 33.35
C PRO A 102 -1.22 -5.08 32.57
N VAL A 103 0.02 -5.39 32.97
CA VAL A 103 0.83 -6.48 32.41
C VAL A 103 1.19 -7.48 33.51
N ALA A 104 1.10 -8.78 33.19
CA ALA A 104 1.61 -9.83 34.04
C ALA A 104 3.11 -10.03 33.77
N LEU A 105 3.93 -9.84 34.80
CA LEU A 105 5.38 -10.03 34.76
C LEU A 105 5.72 -11.40 35.31
N THR A 106 6.50 -12.17 34.56
CA THR A 106 6.99 -13.49 34.96
C THR A 106 8.52 -13.48 35.00
N PRO A 107 9.15 -13.91 36.10
CA PRO A 107 10.61 -14.07 36.15
C PRO A 107 11.11 -15.03 35.06
N GLY A 108 12.24 -14.71 34.43
CA GLY A 108 12.89 -15.55 33.43
C GLY A 108 12.36 -15.43 32.00
N THR A 109 11.25 -14.71 31.74
CA THR A 109 10.80 -14.43 30.37
C THR A 109 11.80 -13.51 29.66
N THR A 110 12.29 -13.93 28.49
CA THR A 110 13.28 -13.19 27.71
C THR A 110 12.66 -11.94 27.06
N LEU A 111 13.49 -10.98 26.64
CA LEU A 111 12.99 -9.78 25.96
C LEU A 111 12.29 -10.14 24.63
N LYS A 112 12.87 -11.05 23.82
CA LYS A 112 12.25 -11.54 22.59
C LYS A 112 10.83 -12.08 22.85
N GLN A 113 10.68 -13.01 23.78
CA GLN A 113 9.37 -13.58 24.14
C GLN A 113 8.34 -12.52 24.54
N LYS A 114 8.78 -11.39 25.13
CA LYS A 114 7.89 -10.28 25.46
C LYS A 114 7.54 -9.43 24.24
N ARG A 115 8.48 -9.21 23.32
CA ARG A 115 8.22 -8.45 22.08
C ARG A 115 7.23 -9.17 21.16
N ASP A 116 7.25 -10.49 21.13
CA ASP A 116 6.34 -11.33 20.34
C ASP A 116 4.88 -11.29 20.84
N SER A 117 4.62 -10.65 21.98
CA SER A 117 3.28 -10.58 22.58
C SER A 117 2.90 -9.16 22.97
N TRP A 118 1.75 -8.71 22.46
CA TRP A 118 1.13 -7.45 22.89
C TRP A 118 0.87 -7.42 24.39
N ALA A 119 0.49 -8.55 24.99
CA ALA A 119 0.10 -8.65 26.39
C ALA A 119 1.30 -8.76 27.36
N ALA A 120 2.53 -8.77 26.85
CA ALA A 120 3.75 -8.93 27.65
C ALA A 120 4.54 -7.61 27.86
N SER A 121 3.93 -6.47 27.53
CA SER A 121 4.45 -5.13 27.78
C SER A 121 3.43 -4.21 28.44
N LEU A 122 3.90 -3.20 29.17
CA LEU A 122 3.08 -2.02 29.45
C LEU A 122 2.97 -1.21 28.16
N ASN A 123 1.76 -1.06 27.65
CA ASN A 123 1.50 -0.37 26.38
C ASN A 123 0.93 1.01 26.62
N PHE A 124 1.53 2.04 26.01
CA PHE A 124 1.14 3.44 26.16
C PHE A 124 0.78 4.02 24.81
N LEU A 125 -0.47 4.48 24.66
CA LEU A 125 -0.89 5.21 23.47
C LEU A 125 -0.31 6.63 23.54
N ILE A 126 0.57 6.97 22.60
CA ILE A 126 1.18 8.30 22.58
C ILE A 126 0.14 9.32 22.10
N PRO A 127 -0.12 10.39 22.87
CA PRO A 127 -1.05 11.44 22.46
C PRO A 127 -0.68 12.02 21.08
N ALA A 128 -1.68 12.22 20.21
CA ALA A 128 -1.46 12.72 18.84
C ALA A 128 -0.76 14.09 18.77
N ASN A 129 -0.88 14.93 19.81
CA ASN A 129 -0.14 16.19 19.89
C ASN A 129 1.36 16.03 20.19
N LEU A 130 1.80 14.81 20.53
CA LEU A 130 3.20 14.44 20.79
C LEU A 130 3.77 13.54 19.68
N THR A 131 3.17 13.61 18.49
CA THR A 131 3.67 12.92 17.29
C THR A 131 3.92 13.92 16.15
N SER A 132 4.14 15.20 16.46
CA SER A 132 4.46 16.21 15.45
C SER A 132 5.84 15.98 14.84
N SER A 133 5.96 16.25 13.53
CA SER A 133 7.24 16.18 12.83
C SER A 133 8.25 17.20 13.34
N ASN A 134 9.55 16.94 13.09
CA ASN A 134 10.66 17.84 13.45
C ASN A 134 10.76 18.16 14.95
N SER A 135 10.12 17.34 15.79
CA SER A 135 10.21 17.41 17.25
C SER A 135 10.87 16.11 17.73
N ALA A 136 11.83 16.24 18.64
CA ALA A 136 12.40 15.11 19.36
C ALA A 136 11.59 14.91 20.64
N TYR A 137 11.29 13.64 20.95
CA TYR A 137 10.59 13.24 22.15
C TYR A 137 11.43 12.25 22.93
N THR A 138 11.56 12.47 24.23
CA THR A 138 12.26 11.55 25.13
C THR A 138 11.26 10.90 26.08
N LEU A 139 11.26 9.58 26.10
CA LEU A 139 10.38 8.73 26.88
C LEU A 139 11.14 8.15 28.07
N THR A 140 10.52 8.21 29.25
CA THR A 140 11.05 7.64 30.50
C THR A 140 9.92 6.99 31.28
N LEU A 141 10.11 5.78 31.79
CA LEU A 141 9.13 5.16 32.68
C LEU A 141 9.22 5.83 34.06
N ALA A 142 8.18 6.55 34.47
CA ALA A 142 8.17 7.33 35.70
C ALA A 142 7.83 6.50 36.93
N THR A 143 6.77 5.69 36.85
CA THR A 143 6.29 4.88 37.98
C THR A 143 5.82 3.50 37.53
N VAL A 144 5.99 2.51 38.41
CA VAL A 144 5.46 1.15 38.27
C VAL A 144 4.67 0.82 39.53
N SER A 145 3.43 0.35 39.39
CA SER A 145 2.60 -0.01 40.55
C SER A 145 2.08 -1.43 40.40
N ALA A 146 2.30 -2.26 41.41
CA ALA A 146 1.72 -3.60 41.52
C ALA A 146 0.25 -3.51 41.95
N GLN A 147 -0.58 -4.35 41.34
CA GLN A 147 -1.98 -4.46 41.71
C GLN A 147 -2.10 -4.94 43.16
N GLY A 148 -2.73 -4.14 44.03
CA GLY A 148 -2.93 -4.47 45.44
C GLY A 148 -1.74 -4.22 46.37
N ALA A 149 -0.56 -3.85 45.86
CA ALA A 149 0.66 -3.64 46.65
C ALA A 149 1.31 -2.25 46.49
N GLY A 150 0.79 -1.41 45.58
CA GLY A 150 1.27 -0.04 45.38
C GLY A 150 2.57 0.05 44.59
N ASN A 151 3.35 1.11 44.81
CA ASN A 151 4.55 1.44 44.02
C ASN A 151 5.62 0.34 44.14
N VAL A 152 6.14 -0.09 42.98
CA VAL A 152 7.22 -1.07 42.87
C VAL A 152 8.51 -0.34 42.49
N PRO A 153 9.59 -0.47 43.28
CA PRO A 153 10.87 0.12 42.92
C PRO A 153 11.35 -0.37 41.55
N CYS A 154 11.77 0.55 40.69
CA CYS A 154 12.45 0.22 39.45
C CYS A 154 13.92 0.65 39.51
N ILE A 155 14.84 -0.30 39.30
CA ILE A 155 16.26 -0.08 39.54
C ILE A 155 16.88 0.89 38.51
N ASN A 156 16.52 0.76 37.23
CA ASN A 156 17.17 1.49 36.13
C ASN A 156 16.21 2.39 35.32
N CYS A 157 14.93 2.50 35.68
CA CYS A 157 13.95 3.23 34.88
C CYS A 157 14.30 4.71 34.63
N ALA A 158 14.83 5.40 35.64
CA ALA A 158 15.20 6.82 35.50
C ALA A 158 16.43 7.05 34.62
N ALA A 159 17.31 6.03 34.49
CA ALA A 159 18.52 6.11 33.68
C ALA A 159 18.31 5.57 32.25
N THR A 160 17.24 4.82 32.01
CA THR A 160 16.93 4.22 30.71
C THR A 160 15.84 5.03 30.01
N THR A 161 16.24 5.80 29.00
CA THR A 161 15.35 6.65 28.21
C THR A 161 15.36 6.23 26.75
N GLN A 162 14.24 6.42 26.04
CA GLN A 162 14.19 6.27 24.58
C GLN A 162 13.88 7.61 23.93
N SER A 163 14.72 8.03 22.98
CA SER A 163 14.45 9.23 22.19
C SER A 163 13.98 8.84 20.79
N VAL A 164 13.00 9.58 20.27
CA VAL A 164 12.44 9.37 18.93
C VAL A 164 12.15 10.68 18.23
N THR A 165 12.13 10.63 16.90
CA THR A 165 11.69 11.73 16.04
C THR A 165 10.61 11.24 15.08
N TYR A 166 9.75 12.16 14.65
CA TYR A 166 8.74 11.88 13.64
C TYR A 166 9.08 12.60 12.33
N VAL A 167 8.88 11.88 11.22
CA VAL A 167 9.01 12.40 9.86
C VAL A 167 7.63 12.59 9.26
N ASN A 168 7.53 13.46 8.27
CA ASN A 168 6.30 13.59 7.51
C ASN A 168 6.23 12.55 6.41
N ALA A 169 5.01 12.10 6.11
CA ALA A 169 4.70 11.33 4.92
C ALA A 169 3.61 12.06 4.13
N PRO A 170 3.73 12.11 2.79
CA PRO A 170 2.63 12.55 1.95
C PRO A 170 1.38 11.65 2.12
N PRO A 171 0.17 12.18 1.92
CA PRO A 171 -1.04 11.37 1.97
C PRO A 171 -1.06 10.37 0.81
N MET A 172 -1.49 9.15 1.10
CA MET A 172 -1.87 8.19 0.06
C MET A 172 -3.22 8.58 -0.53
N ARG A 173 -3.32 8.61 -1.85
CA ARG A 173 -4.55 8.95 -2.58
C ARG A 173 -5.03 7.71 -3.32
N LEU A 174 -6.26 7.27 -3.02
CA LEU A 174 -6.81 6.02 -3.52
C LEU A 174 -8.20 6.24 -4.14
N ARG A 175 -8.37 5.74 -5.36
CA ARG A 175 -9.64 5.61 -6.05
C ARG A 175 -10.01 4.13 -6.14
N ILE A 176 -10.96 3.68 -5.34
CA ILE A 176 -11.45 2.30 -5.41
C ILE A 176 -12.52 2.24 -6.50
N VAL A 177 -12.34 1.37 -7.48
CA VAL A 177 -13.30 1.15 -8.57
C VAL A 177 -13.92 -0.24 -8.39
N PRO A 178 -15.19 -0.33 -7.97
CA PRO A 178 -15.88 -1.62 -7.87
C PRO A 178 -16.15 -2.14 -9.28
N ILE A 179 -15.53 -3.26 -9.63
CA ILE A 179 -15.77 -3.93 -10.90
C ILE A 179 -16.99 -4.83 -10.75
N GLN A 180 -18.02 -4.57 -11.54
CA GLN A 180 -19.27 -5.31 -11.53
C GLN A 180 -19.31 -6.29 -12.70
N TYR A 181 -19.77 -7.52 -12.45
CA TYR A 181 -20.00 -8.52 -13.47
C TYR A 181 -21.29 -9.28 -13.19
N THR A 182 -21.78 -10.00 -14.20
CA THR A 182 -22.93 -10.89 -14.07
C THR A 182 -22.43 -12.32 -14.01
N ASP A 183 -22.79 -13.07 -12.98
CA ASP A 183 -22.41 -14.48 -12.84
C ASP A 183 -23.17 -15.38 -13.86
N PRO A 184 -22.80 -16.67 -13.99
CA PRO A 184 -23.53 -17.62 -14.86
C PRO A 184 -25.01 -17.83 -14.49
N ASN A 185 -25.42 -17.45 -13.28
CA ASN A 185 -26.80 -17.54 -12.79
C ASN A 185 -27.60 -16.24 -13.03
N ASN A 186 -27.03 -15.27 -13.75
CA ASN A 186 -27.59 -13.93 -14.00
C ASN A 186 -27.70 -13.03 -12.76
N ASN A 187 -26.94 -13.29 -11.70
CA ASN A 187 -26.82 -12.38 -10.57
C ASN A 187 -25.79 -11.29 -10.86
N ILE A 188 -26.08 -10.07 -10.43
CA ILE A 188 -25.11 -8.97 -10.48
C ILE A 188 -24.21 -9.06 -9.26
N ILE A 189 -22.93 -9.29 -9.50
CA ILE A 189 -21.89 -9.38 -8.47
C ILE A 189 -21.09 -8.08 -8.45
N THR A 190 -20.95 -7.48 -7.26
CA THR A 190 -20.21 -6.25 -7.08
C THR A 190 -19.70 -6.11 -5.63
N PRO A 191 -18.51 -5.56 -5.40
CA PRO A 191 -18.04 -5.27 -4.04
C PRO A 191 -18.96 -4.29 -3.29
N VAL A 192 -19.01 -4.44 -1.96
CA VAL A 192 -19.83 -3.63 -1.06
C VAL A 192 -18.97 -2.80 -0.10
N THR A 193 -19.59 -1.87 0.63
CA THR A 193 -18.91 -0.96 1.58
C THR A 193 -18.00 -1.67 2.58
N ALA A 194 -18.42 -2.84 3.08
CA ALA A 194 -17.59 -3.64 3.98
C ALA A 194 -16.25 -4.03 3.34
N ASN A 195 -16.23 -4.36 2.05
CA ASN A 195 -15.01 -4.70 1.32
C ASN A 195 -14.05 -3.51 1.22
N PHE A 196 -14.56 -2.32 0.94
CA PHE A 196 -13.75 -1.09 0.88
C PHE A 196 -13.18 -0.72 2.26
N THR A 197 -13.94 -0.99 3.33
CA THR A 197 -13.54 -0.72 4.71
C THR A 197 -12.36 -1.61 5.11
N LEU A 198 -12.36 -2.89 4.71
CA LEU A 198 -11.24 -3.81 4.97
C LEU A 198 -9.93 -3.29 4.35
N LEU A 199 -9.95 -2.92 3.06
CA LEU A 199 -8.78 -2.40 2.36
C LEU A 199 -8.27 -1.09 2.98
N THR A 200 -9.16 -0.11 3.16
CA THR A 200 -8.78 1.22 3.69
C THR A 200 -8.26 1.13 5.12
N SER A 201 -8.84 0.25 5.94
CA SER A 201 -8.37 -0.05 7.29
C SER A 201 -6.98 -0.67 7.27
N TRP A 202 -6.75 -1.72 6.47
CA TRP A 202 -5.44 -2.38 6.40
C TRP A 202 -4.33 -1.42 5.94
N LEU A 203 -4.59 -0.60 4.91
CA LEU A 203 -3.65 0.44 4.46
C LEU A 203 -3.32 1.44 5.57
N GLY A 204 -4.34 1.91 6.30
CA GLY A 204 -4.14 2.86 7.41
C GLY A 204 -3.30 2.29 8.56
N ARG A 205 -3.33 0.97 8.78
CA ARG A 205 -2.54 0.29 9.81
C ARG A 205 -1.13 -0.03 9.30
N ALA A 206 -1.00 -0.68 8.15
CA ALA A 206 0.28 -1.20 7.66
C ALA A 206 1.16 -0.15 6.92
N TYR A 207 0.60 0.76 6.12
CA TYR A 207 1.42 1.64 5.29
C TYR A 207 2.05 2.81 6.09
N PRO A 208 3.18 3.37 5.61
CA PRO A 208 3.83 4.56 6.17
C PRO A 208 3.03 5.84 5.91
N ILE A 209 1.76 5.87 6.30
CA ILE A 209 0.82 6.99 6.11
C ILE A 209 0.08 7.31 7.40
N ASN A 210 -0.17 8.60 7.63
CA ASN A 210 -1.12 9.09 8.63
C ASN A 210 -2.48 9.47 8.01
N GLN A 211 -2.53 9.64 6.68
CA GLN A 211 -3.69 10.11 5.96
C GLN A 211 -3.88 9.31 4.67
N LEU A 212 -5.04 8.68 4.57
CA LEU A 212 -5.55 8.05 3.36
C LEU A 212 -6.69 8.91 2.81
N ILE A 213 -6.47 9.54 1.65
CA ILE A 213 -7.50 10.27 0.90
C ILE A 213 -8.11 9.28 -0.08
N SER A 214 -9.17 8.59 0.34
CA SER A 214 -9.85 7.58 -0.47
C SER A 214 -11.20 8.05 -0.99
N SER A 215 -11.59 7.54 -2.15
CA SER A 215 -12.95 7.66 -2.69
C SER A 215 -13.34 6.36 -3.40
N VAL A 216 -14.65 6.08 -3.48
CA VAL A 216 -15.18 4.89 -4.14
C VAL A 216 -15.98 5.32 -5.37
N ALA A 217 -15.74 4.66 -6.51
CA ALA A 217 -16.46 4.96 -7.76
C ALA A 217 -17.85 4.35 -7.75
N ALA A 218 -18.72 4.83 -8.64
CA ALA A 218 -19.88 4.05 -9.01
C ALA A 218 -19.42 2.66 -9.52
N PRO A 219 -20.14 1.57 -9.22
CA PRO A 219 -19.81 0.27 -9.78
C PRO A 219 -19.76 0.34 -11.30
N VAL A 220 -18.67 -0.18 -11.88
CA VAL A 220 -18.42 -0.17 -13.32
C VAL A 220 -18.68 -1.58 -13.87
N PRO A 221 -19.71 -1.77 -14.71
CA PRO A 221 -19.91 -3.03 -15.40
C PRO A 221 -18.73 -3.34 -16.32
N THR A 222 -18.18 -4.54 -16.20
CA THR A 222 -17.11 -5.01 -17.08
C THR A 222 -17.67 -5.65 -18.34
N THR A 223 -17.05 -5.34 -19.48
CA THR A 223 -17.29 -6.04 -20.76
C THR A 223 -16.29 -7.19 -20.98
N ILE A 224 -15.37 -7.41 -20.04
CA ILE A 224 -14.40 -8.51 -20.09
C ILE A 224 -15.16 -9.83 -19.90
N PRO A 225 -15.06 -10.80 -20.83
CA PRO A 225 -15.70 -12.10 -20.67
C PRO A 225 -15.25 -12.78 -19.36
N LEU A 226 -16.17 -13.43 -18.63
CA LEU A 226 -15.85 -14.03 -17.32
C LEU A 226 -14.68 -15.02 -17.39
N ALA A 227 -14.61 -15.81 -18.48
CA ALA A 227 -13.52 -16.76 -18.70
C ALA A 227 -12.15 -16.07 -18.84
N THR A 228 -12.12 -14.83 -19.33
CA THR A 228 -10.91 -14.00 -19.40
C THR A 228 -10.65 -13.27 -18.08
N LEU A 229 -11.71 -12.73 -17.45
CA LEU A 229 -11.63 -12.00 -16.19
C LEU A 229 -11.03 -12.86 -15.08
N PHE A 230 -11.52 -14.09 -14.96
CA PHE A 230 -11.06 -15.04 -13.93
C PHE A 230 -10.04 -16.04 -14.45
N ASN A 231 -9.40 -15.78 -15.59
CA ASN A 231 -8.35 -16.66 -16.08
C ASN A 231 -7.12 -16.57 -15.16
N THR A 232 -6.59 -17.71 -14.73
CA THR A 232 -5.27 -17.78 -14.15
C THR A 232 -4.22 -17.60 -15.25
N ALA A 233 -3.10 -16.95 -14.94
CA ALA A 233 -2.01 -16.59 -15.88
C ALA A 233 -1.56 -17.69 -16.88
N SER A 234 -1.85 -18.97 -16.62
CA SER A 234 -1.58 -20.12 -17.49
C SER A 234 -2.42 -20.23 -18.76
N GLY A 235 -3.54 -19.51 -18.87
CA GLY A 235 -4.49 -19.68 -19.97
C GLY A 235 -4.47 -18.65 -21.09
N CYS A 236 -3.64 -17.60 -21.05
CA CYS A 236 -3.82 -16.43 -21.94
C CYS A 236 -2.88 -16.32 -23.15
N GLY A 237 -1.99 -17.27 -23.39
CA GLY A 237 -1.19 -17.33 -24.63
C GLY A 237 -0.41 -16.05 -24.99
N GLY A 238 0.06 -15.28 -24.00
CA GLY A 238 0.81 -14.03 -24.22
C GLY A 238 -0.05 -12.78 -24.48
N GLY A 239 -1.37 -12.82 -24.26
CA GLY A 239 -2.28 -11.67 -24.30
C GLY A 239 -2.66 -11.13 -22.91
N THR A 240 -3.31 -9.96 -22.87
CA THR A 240 -3.78 -9.29 -21.64
C THR A 240 -4.80 -10.16 -20.86
N CYS A 241 -4.38 -10.81 -19.76
CA CYS A 241 -5.25 -11.62 -18.88
C CYS A 241 -6.04 -10.77 -17.87
N GLY A 242 -7.13 -11.31 -17.32
CA GLY A 242 -7.85 -10.91 -16.09
C GLY A 242 -7.52 -9.53 -15.51
N CYS A 243 -6.50 -9.48 -14.64
CA CYS A 243 -6.08 -8.25 -13.96
C CYS A 243 -5.43 -7.23 -14.91
N GLY A 244 -4.66 -7.64 -15.92
CA GLY A 244 -4.13 -6.74 -16.95
C GLY A 244 -5.25 -6.07 -17.76
N ALA A 245 -6.31 -6.81 -18.08
CA ALA A 245 -7.46 -6.27 -18.80
C ALA A 245 -8.25 -5.31 -17.91
N THR A 246 -8.37 -5.64 -16.63
CA THR A 246 -8.95 -4.76 -15.61
C THR A 246 -8.10 -3.51 -15.42
N ASN A 247 -6.78 -3.61 -15.34
CA ASN A 247 -5.86 -2.47 -15.23
C ASN A 247 -5.90 -1.56 -16.46
N THR A 248 -6.09 -2.14 -17.66
CA THR A 248 -6.34 -1.39 -18.89
C THR A 248 -7.63 -0.57 -18.76
N LEU A 249 -8.72 -1.19 -18.28
CA LEU A 249 -9.98 -0.50 -17.97
C LEU A 249 -9.78 0.66 -16.98
N LEU A 250 -9.05 0.40 -15.88
CA LEU A 250 -8.74 1.41 -14.87
C LEU A 250 -7.91 2.56 -15.42
N SER A 251 -6.97 2.28 -16.32
CA SER A 251 -6.15 3.31 -16.98
C SER A 251 -7.03 4.26 -17.80
N VAL A 252 -8.03 3.73 -18.51
CA VAL A 252 -9.01 4.55 -19.24
C VAL A 252 -9.82 5.42 -18.28
N ILE A 253 -10.34 4.85 -17.19
CA ILE A 253 -11.10 5.58 -16.17
C ILE A 253 -10.23 6.70 -15.57
N ARG A 254 -8.98 6.38 -15.19
CA ARG A 254 -8.03 7.34 -14.64
C ARG A 254 -7.79 8.50 -15.59
N VAL A 255 -7.57 8.25 -16.88
CA VAL A 255 -7.37 9.31 -17.86
C VAL A 255 -8.60 10.21 -17.97
N ILE A 256 -9.81 9.63 -17.92
CA ILE A 256 -11.07 10.40 -17.94
C ILE A 256 -11.20 11.28 -16.69
N GLU A 257 -11.00 10.71 -15.50
CA GLU A 257 -11.20 11.40 -14.22
C GLU A 257 -10.08 12.43 -13.91
N VAL A 258 -8.84 12.17 -14.32
CA VAL A 258 -7.70 13.07 -14.13
C VAL A 258 -7.69 14.19 -15.17
N PHE A 259 -7.97 13.92 -16.44
CA PHE A 259 -7.84 14.93 -17.50
C PHE A 259 -9.16 15.57 -17.94
N GLY A 260 -10.32 14.98 -17.61
CA GLY A 260 -11.65 15.55 -17.88
C GLY A 260 -12.03 15.63 -19.36
N LEU A 261 -11.22 15.07 -20.26
CA LEU A 261 -11.37 15.04 -21.72
C LEU A 261 -11.73 16.39 -22.38
N GLY A 262 -11.43 17.52 -21.74
CA GLY A 262 -11.73 18.86 -22.25
C GLY A 262 -13.15 19.39 -21.97
N PHE A 263 -13.96 18.69 -21.16
CA PHE A 263 -15.37 19.07 -20.86
C PHE A 263 -15.60 19.47 -19.40
N GLY A 264 -14.55 19.86 -18.69
CA GLY A 264 -14.53 20.27 -17.29
C GLY A 264 -13.17 19.99 -16.65
N PRO A 265 -12.87 20.51 -15.45
CA PRO A 265 -11.72 20.03 -14.70
C PRO A 265 -11.94 18.54 -14.42
N GLY A 266 -11.00 17.69 -14.81
CA GLY A 266 -10.84 16.39 -14.16
C GLY A 266 -10.64 16.64 -12.66
N PRO A 267 -11.53 16.15 -11.79
CA PRO A 267 -11.57 16.53 -10.38
C PRO A 267 -10.52 15.80 -9.54
N ILE A 268 -9.81 14.83 -10.12
CA ILE A 268 -8.94 13.92 -9.38
C ILE A 268 -7.47 14.30 -9.55
N ASP A 269 -6.76 14.28 -8.43
CA ASP A 269 -5.31 14.47 -8.36
C ASP A 269 -4.59 13.37 -9.16
N PRO A 270 -3.67 13.70 -10.08
CA PRO A 270 -2.96 12.71 -10.89
C PRO A 270 -2.09 11.74 -10.07
N ARG A 271 -1.79 12.04 -8.80
CA ARG A 271 -1.10 11.13 -7.87
C ARG A 271 -2.01 10.06 -7.27
N THR A 272 -3.29 10.06 -7.64
CA THR A 272 -4.27 9.07 -7.16
C THR A 272 -4.03 7.72 -7.82
N HIS A 273 -3.87 6.69 -7.00
CA HIS A 273 -3.80 5.29 -7.39
C HIS A 273 -5.20 4.71 -7.54
N TYR A 274 -5.43 3.89 -8.55
CA TYR A 274 -6.72 3.29 -8.87
C TYR A 274 -6.66 1.80 -8.56
N TYR A 275 -7.57 1.34 -7.71
CA TYR A 275 -7.68 -0.08 -7.36
C TYR A 275 -9.00 -0.66 -7.86
N GLY A 276 -8.93 -1.53 -8.87
CA GLY A 276 -10.05 -2.31 -9.37
C GLY A 276 -10.33 -3.47 -8.44
N MET A 277 -11.38 -3.36 -7.65
CA MET A 277 -11.78 -4.39 -6.70
C MET A 277 -12.80 -5.32 -7.36
N VAL A 278 -12.51 -6.62 -7.40
CA VAL A 278 -13.42 -7.66 -7.93
C VAL A 278 -13.86 -8.59 -6.81
N LEU A 279 -15.16 -8.68 -6.56
CA LEU A 279 -15.71 -9.58 -5.55
C LEU A 279 -15.64 -11.04 -6.03
N THR A 280 -15.08 -11.92 -5.22
CA THR A 280 -15.06 -13.36 -5.47
C THR A 280 -16.47 -13.94 -5.40
N ASP A 281 -16.84 -14.72 -6.41
CA ASP A 281 -18.10 -15.48 -6.45
C ASP A 281 -17.83 -16.94 -6.83
N PRO A 282 -18.16 -17.91 -5.98
CA PRO A 282 -17.95 -19.33 -6.26
C PRO A 282 -18.71 -19.83 -7.50
N ASN A 283 -19.74 -19.11 -7.98
CA ASN A 283 -20.46 -19.48 -9.20
C ASN A 283 -19.74 -19.04 -10.48
N ALA A 284 -18.75 -18.15 -10.38
CA ALA A 284 -17.97 -17.70 -11.51
C ALA A 284 -16.82 -18.69 -11.86
N PRO A 285 -16.31 -18.67 -13.10
CA PRO A 285 -15.15 -19.48 -13.48
C PRO A 285 -13.98 -19.33 -12.51
N ASN A 286 -13.27 -20.43 -12.22
CA ASN A 286 -12.16 -20.47 -11.26
C ASN A 286 -12.54 -19.92 -9.85
N GLY A 287 -13.81 -20.09 -9.46
CA GLY A 287 -14.33 -19.63 -8.17
C GLY A 287 -14.41 -18.10 -8.06
N GLY A 288 -14.40 -17.37 -9.19
CA GLY A 288 -14.47 -15.91 -9.22
C GLY A 288 -13.23 -15.21 -8.67
N PHE A 289 -12.11 -15.92 -8.53
CA PHE A 289 -10.88 -15.35 -8.03
C PHE A 289 -10.13 -14.61 -9.15
N LEU A 290 -10.16 -13.27 -9.13
CA LEU A 290 -9.26 -12.46 -9.94
C LEU A 290 -7.87 -12.50 -9.30
N ARG A 291 -6.92 -13.23 -9.89
CA ARG A 291 -5.50 -13.06 -9.50
C ARG A 291 -5.10 -11.61 -9.73
N GLY A 292 -4.57 -10.95 -8.71
CA GLY A 292 -4.16 -9.56 -8.83
C GLY A 292 -2.91 -9.40 -9.69
N CYS A 293 -2.74 -8.19 -10.21
CA CYS A 293 -1.48 -7.75 -10.77
C CYS A 293 -1.45 -6.23 -10.91
N THR A 294 -0.25 -5.68 -10.99
CA THR A 294 0.00 -4.24 -11.05
C THR A 294 1.19 -3.93 -11.96
N PRO A 295 1.12 -2.96 -12.88
CA PRO A 295 2.31 -2.42 -13.54
C PRO A 295 3.18 -1.75 -12.46
N ILE A 296 4.37 -2.30 -12.20
CA ILE A 296 5.24 -1.90 -11.09
C ILE A 296 5.61 -0.42 -11.23
N GLY A 297 5.33 0.37 -10.19
CA GLY A 297 5.52 1.83 -10.18
C GLY A 297 4.47 2.62 -10.98
N GLY A 298 3.41 1.97 -11.45
CA GLY A 298 2.25 2.58 -12.10
C GLY A 298 1.18 3.06 -11.11
N TYR A 299 0.04 3.50 -11.65
CA TYR A 299 -1.07 4.07 -10.86
C TYR A 299 -2.36 3.24 -10.89
N VAL A 300 -2.31 2.04 -11.46
CA VAL A 300 -3.46 1.14 -11.59
C VAL A 300 -3.10 -0.23 -11.07
N SER A 301 -3.98 -0.80 -10.26
CA SER A 301 -3.85 -2.11 -9.65
C SER A 301 -5.21 -2.77 -9.63
N SER A 302 -5.27 -4.09 -9.70
CA SER A 302 -6.54 -4.80 -9.53
C SER A 302 -6.32 -6.10 -8.80
N GLY A 303 -7.35 -6.55 -8.10
CA GLY A 303 -7.29 -7.78 -7.33
C GLY A 303 -8.63 -8.21 -6.77
N PRO A 304 -8.63 -9.38 -6.12
CA PRO A 304 -9.82 -9.98 -5.58
C PRO A 304 -10.15 -9.35 -4.22
N VAL A 305 -11.43 -9.36 -3.88
CA VAL A 305 -11.87 -9.26 -2.50
C VAL A 305 -12.78 -10.45 -2.20
N GLY A 306 -12.53 -11.10 -1.08
CA GLY A 306 -13.37 -12.22 -0.65
C GLY A 306 -14.77 -11.79 -0.23
N LEU A 307 -15.68 -12.76 -0.11
CA LEU A 307 -16.95 -12.56 0.59
C LEU A 307 -16.67 -12.09 2.02
N THR A 308 -17.56 -11.30 2.63
CA THR A 308 -17.38 -10.73 3.98
C THR A 308 -16.87 -11.79 4.96
N GLY A 309 -15.68 -11.58 5.54
CA GLY A 309 -15.03 -12.52 6.47
C GLY A 309 -13.95 -13.44 5.86
N GLN A 310 -13.65 -13.32 4.56
CA GLN A 310 -12.52 -14.03 3.93
C GLN A 310 -11.23 -13.19 3.89
N ALA A 311 -10.10 -13.87 4.11
CA ALA A 311 -8.77 -13.32 4.38
C ALA A 311 -8.07 -12.56 3.23
N ASN A 312 -8.76 -12.24 2.13
CA ASN A 312 -8.14 -11.52 0.99
C ASN A 312 -8.54 -10.04 0.94
N GLY A 313 -9.58 -9.62 1.67
CA GLY A 313 -10.12 -8.26 1.55
C GLY A 313 -9.34 -7.17 2.27
N ASP A 314 -8.42 -7.55 3.13
CA ASP A 314 -7.57 -6.67 3.94
C ASP A 314 -6.20 -6.48 3.27
N TRP A 315 -5.40 -7.55 3.12
CA TRP A 315 -4.00 -7.44 2.69
C TRP A 315 -3.79 -7.47 1.18
N TYR A 316 -4.64 -8.16 0.40
CA TYR A 316 -4.36 -8.42 -1.03
C TYR A 316 -4.34 -7.12 -1.84
N GLY A 317 -5.28 -6.20 -1.59
CA GLY A 317 -5.20 -4.86 -2.18
C GLY A 317 -3.97 -4.08 -1.71
N GLY A 318 -3.54 -4.30 -0.47
CA GLY A 318 -2.28 -3.79 0.06
C GLY A 318 -1.02 -4.36 -0.60
N HIS A 319 -1.06 -5.62 -1.06
CA HIS A 319 -0.01 -6.24 -1.86
C HIS A 319 0.09 -5.58 -3.24
N GLU A 320 -1.04 -5.49 -3.95
CA GLU A 320 -1.09 -4.90 -5.29
C GLU A 320 -0.72 -3.42 -5.29
N LEU A 321 -1.19 -2.66 -4.30
CA LEU A 321 -0.79 -1.27 -4.13
C LEU A 321 0.70 -1.16 -3.76
N GLY A 322 1.31 -2.19 -3.16
CA GLY A 322 2.75 -2.23 -2.91
C GLY A 322 3.55 -2.19 -4.21
N HIS A 323 3.12 -2.95 -5.21
CA HIS A 323 3.69 -2.88 -6.56
C HIS A 323 3.51 -1.51 -7.21
N SER A 324 2.39 -0.82 -6.97
CA SER A 324 2.18 0.55 -7.49
C SER A 324 3.19 1.56 -6.93
N TYR A 325 3.74 1.29 -5.73
CA TYR A 325 4.85 2.02 -5.12
C TYR A 325 6.24 1.45 -5.46
N GLY A 326 6.31 0.54 -6.44
CA GLY A 326 7.56 0.01 -6.98
C GLY A 326 8.11 -1.22 -6.24
N ARG A 327 7.33 -1.83 -5.34
CA ARG A 327 7.75 -3.08 -4.70
C ARG A 327 7.73 -4.25 -5.68
N LEU A 328 8.62 -5.20 -5.42
CA LEU A 328 8.81 -6.44 -6.15
C LEU A 328 8.59 -7.60 -5.17
N HIS A 329 8.38 -8.81 -5.67
CA HIS A 329 8.21 -10.01 -4.84
C HIS A 329 9.55 -10.46 -4.24
N PRO A 330 9.70 -10.53 -2.91
CA PRO A 330 10.92 -11.04 -2.28
C PRO A 330 11.30 -12.43 -2.78
N ALA A 331 12.60 -12.61 -3.01
CA ALA A 331 13.14 -13.86 -3.50
C ALA A 331 14.54 -14.12 -2.94
N ALA A 332 14.92 -15.39 -2.92
CA ALA A 332 16.28 -15.77 -2.55
C ALA A 332 17.30 -15.14 -3.52
N ALA A 333 18.51 -14.87 -3.03
CA ALA A 333 19.60 -14.36 -3.84
C ALA A 333 19.84 -15.29 -5.06
N GLY A 334 19.86 -14.71 -6.25
CA GLY A 334 20.04 -15.44 -7.52
C GLY A 334 18.78 -16.12 -8.07
N ALA A 335 17.62 -15.99 -7.42
CA ALA A 335 16.36 -16.46 -7.98
C ALA A 335 16.01 -15.69 -9.27
N THR A 336 15.58 -16.43 -10.30
CA THR A 336 15.25 -15.86 -11.62
C THR A 336 13.82 -16.11 -12.07
N THR A 337 13.13 -17.11 -11.49
CA THR A 337 11.80 -17.54 -11.96
C THR A 337 10.71 -17.51 -10.88
N THR A 338 11.07 -17.73 -9.61
CA THR A 338 10.08 -17.86 -8.52
C THR A 338 10.62 -17.20 -7.26
N GLY A 339 9.79 -16.37 -6.63
CA GLY A 339 10.05 -15.78 -5.32
C GLY A 339 9.63 -16.71 -4.18
N PHE A 340 9.64 -16.19 -2.96
CA PHE A 340 9.12 -16.93 -1.81
C PHE A 340 7.63 -17.25 -1.99
N CYS A 341 7.17 -18.35 -1.38
CA CYS A 341 5.81 -18.90 -1.47
C CYS A 341 5.19 -18.95 -2.88
N GLY A 342 6.00 -19.18 -3.91
CA GLY A 342 5.52 -19.34 -5.28
C GLY A 342 5.19 -18.02 -5.97
N ALA A 343 5.60 -16.88 -5.42
CA ALA A 343 5.46 -15.59 -6.06
C ALA A 343 6.08 -15.61 -7.47
N GLY A 344 5.37 -15.03 -8.44
CA GLY A 344 5.85 -14.97 -9.82
C GLY A 344 7.04 -14.02 -9.99
N PRO A 345 7.68 -13.99 -11.17
CA PRO A 345 8.70 -13.01 -11.55
C PRO A 345 8.31 -11.55 -11.32
N GLY A 346 9.30 -10.65 -11.38
CA GLY A 346 9.23 -9.37 -10.67
C GLY A 346 9.89 -9.51 -9.30
N LEU A 347 11.06 -10.15 -9.26
CA LEU A 347 11.70 -10.63 -8.04
C LEU A 347 12.63 -9.57 -7.44
N ASP A 348 12.55 -9.43 -6.13
CA ASP A 348 13.45 -8.67 -5.28
C ASP A 348 14.47 -9.63 -4.64
N THR A 349 15.58 -9.86 -5.34
CA THR A 349 16.70 -10.67 -4.82
C THR A 349 17.59 -9.89 -3.85
N SER A 350 17.28 -8.62 -3.61
CA SER A 350 17.94 -7.75 -2.61
C SER A 350 17.18 -7.72 -1.29
N TYR A 351 16.06 -8.43 -1.18
CA TYR A 351 15.32 -8.56 0.06
C TYR A 351 16.18 -9.21 1.14
N PRO A 352 16.34 -8.59 2.33
CA PRO A 352 17.40 -8.98 3.26
C PRO A 352 17.04 -10.19 4.12
N TYR A 353 15.75 -10.50 4.28
CA TYR A 353 15.30 -11.48 5.26
C TYR A 353 15.08 -12.86 4.64
N PRO A 354 15.46 -13.93 5.36
CA PRO A 354 15.30 -15.30 4.88
C PRO A 354 13.82 -15.63 4.67
N ASN A 355 13.53 -16.50 3.70
CA ASN A 355 12.19 -17.04 3.44
C ASN A 355 11.06 -16.02 3.18
N GLY A 356 11.36 -14.72 3.07
CA GLY A 356 10.35 -13.67 3.00
C GLY A 356 9.82 -13.19 4.34
N GLU A 357 10.45 -13.56 5.45
CA GLU A 357 10.13 -13.12 6.82
C GLU A 357 10.21 -11.59 6.96
N ILE A 358 9.56 -10.98 7.95
CA ILE A 358 9.63 -9.52 8.18
C ILE A 358 10.88 -9.08 8.96
N SER A 359 11.65 -10.04 9.49
CA SER A 359 12.94 -9.87 10.16
C SER A 359 13.84 -11.08 9.87
N ASP A 360 15.11 -11.00 10.28
CA ASP A 360 16.04 -12.13 10.29
C ASP A 360 15.92 -12.98 11.58
N SER A 361 16.76 -14.02 11.68
CA SER A 361 16.85 -14.94 12.82
C SER A 361 17.26 -14.29 14.16
N GLN A 362 17.76 -13.06 14.11
CA GLN A 362 18.08 -12.24 15.27
C GLN A 362 16.81 -11.56 15.79
N ASP A 363 15.78 -11.51 14.94
CA ASP A 363 14.43 -11.03 15.25
C ASP A 363 14.47 -9.58 15.76
N ASP A 364 15.35 -8.80 15.15
CA ASP A 364 15.57 -7.41 15.50
C ASP A 364 14.29 -6.60 15.27
N PHE A 365 13.52 -6.90 14.21
CA PHE A 365 12.28 -6.22 13.88
C PHE A 365 11.04 -6.98 14.33
N ILE A 366 10.14 -6.28 15.03
CA ILE A 366 8.84 -6.81 15.44
C ILE A 366 7.75 -5.88 14.91
N GLY A 367 6.75 -6.47 14.25
CA GLY A 367 5.59 -5.73 13.78
C GLY A 367 4.56 -5.50 14.89
N LEU A 368 3.74 -4.48 14.69
CA LEU A 368 2.57 -4.17 15.50
C LEU A 368 1.42 -3.82 14.57
N ASP A 369 0.42 -4.71 14.52
CA ASP A 369 -0.90 -4.36 14.02
C ASP A 369 -1.66 -3.65 15.15
N VAL A 370 -1.92 -2.36 14.98
CA VAL A 370 -2.62 -1.54 15.98
C VAL A 370 -4.12 -1.86 16.06
N GLY A 371 -4.61 -2.80 15.27
CA GLY A 371 -6.01 -3.23 15.24
C GLY A 371 -6.95 -2.18 14.66
N ASP A 372 -8.18 -2.60 14.39
CA ASP A 372 -9.28 -1.73 14.02
C ASP A 372 -10.60 -2.35 14.52
N PRO A 373 -11.20 -1.78 15.60
CA PRO A 373 -12.43 -2.32 16.16
C PRO A 373 -13.63 -2.20 15.20
N THR A 374 -13.59 -1.32 14.19
CA THR A 374 -14.69 -1.15 13.22
C THR A 374 -14.85 -2.35 12.30
N ILE A 375 -13.77 -3.11 12.09
CA ILE A 375 -13.76 -4.37 11.33
C ILE A 375 -13.44 -5.59 12.21
N GLY A 376 -13.37 -5.41 13.54
CA GLY A 376 -13.03 -6.47 14.48
C GLY A 376 -11.58 -6.96 14.40
N ALA A 377 -10.67 -6.18 13.81
CA ALA A 377 -9.24 -6.52 13.77
C ALA A 377 -8.61 -6.25 15.15
N PRO A 378 -8.04 -7.28 15.83
CA PRO A 378 -7.43 -7.09 17.13
C PRO A 378 -6.06 -6.42 17.02
N VAL A 379 -5.61 -5.81 18.12
CA VAL A 379 -4.20 -5.40 18.27
C VAL A 379 -3.34 -6.67 18.38
N ALA A 380 -2.27 -6.76 17.61
CA ALA A 380 -1.37 -7.91 17.63
C ALA A 380 0.09 -7.50 17.39
N ALA A 381 1.00 -8.07 18.18
CA ALA A 381 2.41 -8.11 17.78
C ALA A 381 2.56 -9.11 16.63
N ARG A 382 3.48 -8.82 15.71
CA ARG A 382 3.81 -9.66 14.54
C ARG A 382 5.24 -10.11 14.70
N ASP A 383 5.44 -11.41 14.80
CA ASP A 383 6.74 -12.01 15.10
C ASP A 383 7.62 -11.96 13.84
N GLY A 384 8.89 -11.60 14.01
CA GLY A 384 9.75 -11.27 12.89
C GLY A 384 10.07 -12.44 11.97
N VAL A 385 10.04 -13.67 12.50
CA VAL A 385 10.46 -14.90 11.81
C VAL A 385 9.30 -15.83 11.45
N THR A 386 8.08 -15.52 11.91
CA THR A 386 6.87 -16.30 11.60
C THR A 386 5.78 -15.48 10.92
N ASP A 387 5.87 -14.14 10.91
CA ASP A 387 5.14 -13.29 9.98
C ASP A 387 6.03 -12.96 8.76
N PHE A 388 5.40 -12.88 7.60
CA PHE A 388 6.09 -12.70 6.32
C PHE A 388 5.67 -11.41 5.65
N ASP A 389 6.58 -10.85 4.86
CA ASP A 389 6.32 -9.61 4.14
C ASP A 389 5.17 -9.79 3.17
N VAL A 390 4.28 -8.80 3.15
CA VAL A 390 3.07 -8.79 2.35
C VAL A 390 3.37 -9.09 0.87
N MET A 391 4.56 -8.75 0.36
CA MET A 391 4.96 -8.99 -1.02
C MET A 391 5.35 -10.46 -1.33
N THR A 392 5.33 -11.38 -0.37
CA THR A 392 5.80 -12.78 -0.53
C THR A 392 4.71 -13.80 -0.82
N TYR A 393 3.43 -13.46 -0.63
CA TYR A 393 2.30 -14.41 -0.58
C TYR A 393 2.39 -15.48 0.54
N CYS A 394 3.36 -15.40 1.46
CA CYS A 394 3.44 -16.26 2.64
C CYS A 394 2.54 -15.72 3.77
N PRO A 395 1.55 -16.49 4.27
CA PRO A 395 0.82 -16.10 5.48
C PRO A 395 1.58 -16.49 6.76
N PRO A 396 1.37 -15.80 7.88
CA PRO A 396 0.59 -14.57 8.04
C PRO A 396 1.28 -13.33 7.44
N TYR A 397 0.48 -12.41 6.91
CA TYR A 397 0.96 -11.25 6.14
C TYR A 397 1.14 -10.01 7.01
N TRP A 398 2.33 -9.43 6.98
CA TRP A 398 2.59 -8.10 7.53
C TRP A 398 3.61 -7.35 6.67
N ILE A 399 3.84 -6.07 6.93
CA ILE A 399 4.84 -5.30 6.18
C ILE A 399 6.19 -5.35 6.91
N SER A 400 7.27 -5.67 6.18
CA SER A 400 8.63 -5.54 6.70
C SER A 400 9.08 -4.08 6.74
N ASP A 401 10.15 -3.78 7.50
CA ASP A 401 10.74 -2.44 7.49
C ASP A 401 11.29 -2.09 6.10
N TYR A 402 11.78 -3.08 5.36
CA TYR A 402 12.32 -2.96 4.02
C TYR A 402 11.23 -2.49 3.05
N THR A 403 10.08 -3.16 3.03
CA THR A 403 8.93 -2.76 2.21
C THR A 403 8.35 -1.43 2.68
N TYR A 404 8.25 -1.20 3.99
CA TYR A 404 7.80 0.08 4.56
C TYR A 404 8.65 1.26 4.09
N LYS A 405 9.99 1.16 4.22
CA LYS A 405 10.94 2.20 3.82
C LYS A 405 10.90 2.43 2.30
N ALA A 406 10.73 1.39 1.51
CA ALA A 406 10.61 1.50 0.05
C ALA A 406 9.28 2.14 -0.39
N ILE A 407 8.14 1.85 0.27
CA ILE A 407 6.87 2.55 -0.01
C ILE A 407 6.98 4.03 0.36
N LEU A 408 7.67 4.37 1.45
CA LEU A 408 7.86 5.76 1.85
C LEU A 408 8.80 6.53 0.90
N ASN A 409 10.03 6.02 0.73
CA ASN A 409 11.16 6.76 0.13
C ASN A 409 11.71 6.15 -1.16
N GLY A 410 11.12 5.06 -1.66
CA GLY A 410 11.56 4.42 -2.90
C GLY A 410 11.36 5.32 -4.14
N PRO A 411 11.93 4.94 -5.29
CA PRO A 411 11.83 5.72 -6.53
C PRO A 411 10.40 5.97 -7.02
N SER A 412 9.49 5.05 -6.71
CA SER A 412 8.05 5.16 -6.95
C SER A 412 7.26 5.36 -5.66
N GLY A 413 7.92 5.61 -4.51
CA GLY A 413 7.30 5.75 -3.20
C GLY A 413 6.56 7.08 -3.02
N LEU A 414 5.91 7.23 -1.87
CA LEU A 414 5.07 8.39 -1.51
C LEU A 414 5.84 9.72 -1.65
N VAL A 415 7.05 9.79 -1.12
CA VAL A 415 7.87 11.02 -1.16
C VAL A 415 8.30 11.37 -2.59
N ALA A 416 8.58 10.38 -3.44
CA ALA A 416 8.95 10.61 -4.83
C ALA A 416 7.75 11.12 -5.66
N GLN A 417 6.54 10.62 -5.38
CA GLN A 417 5.31 11.06 -6.05
C GLN A 417 4.80 12.42 -5.54
N ASP A 418 5.17 12.82 -4.32
CA ASP A 418 4.76 14.10 -3.72
C ASP A 418 5.91 14.75 -2.91
N PRO A 419 6.98 15.23 -3.56
CA PRO A 419 8.14 15.80 -2.86
C PRO A 419 7.79 17.06 -2.05
N SER A 420 6.74 17.77 -2.47
CA SER A 420 6.20 18.95 -1.79
C SER A 420 5.39 18.63 -0.53
N GLY A 421 4.96 17.38 -0.36
CA GLY A 421 4.02 16.93 0.68
C GLY A 421 4.65 16.50 2.00
N ASN A 422 5.94 16.76 2.23
CA ASN A 422 6.67 16.37 3.45
C ASN A 422 6.28 17.18 4.71
N GLY A 423 4.98 17.43 4.96
CA GLY A 423 4.45 18.18 6.12
C GLY A 423 3.12 17.64 6.65
N PRO A 424 2.84 17.65 7.98
CA PRO A 424 1.50 17.34 8.48
C PRO A 424 0.58 18.50 8.10
N GLY A 425 -0.49 18.24 7.34
CA GLY A 425 -1.37 19.29 6.84
C GLY A 425 -0.81 20.05 5.63
N GLY A 426 0.17 19.49 4.91
CA GLY A 426 0.65 20.03 3.65
C GLY A 426 -0.48 20.12 2.62
N SER A 427 -1.09 21.30 2.50
CA SER A 427 -1.93 21.68 1.36
C SER A 427 -1.07 21.63 0.11
N THR A 428 -1.08 20.50 -0.60
CA THR A 428 -0.38 20.40 -1.87
C THR A 428 -1.16 21.19 -2.92
N SER A 429 -0.50 22.14 -3.58
CA SER A 429 -0.99 22.56 -4.89
C SER A 429 -0.98 21.32 -5.77
N PRO A 430 -2.12 20.94 -6.40
CA PRO A 430 -2.15 19.80 -7.31
C PRO A 430 -1.11 20.01 -8.42
N PRO A 431 -0.55 18.93 -8.99
CA PRO A 431 0.38 19.03 -10.11
C PRO A 431 -0.18 19.96 -11.19
N GLN A 432 0.62 20.92 -11.64
CA GLN A 432 0.16 21.89 -12.62
C GLN A 432 -0.08 21.19 -13.97
N PHE A 433 -1.30 21.38 -14.49
CA PHE A 433 -1.67 20.91 -15.81
C PHE A 433 -1.30 21.95 -16.87
N THR A 434 -0.78 21.46 -17.99
CA THR A 434 -0.63 22.23 -19.23
C THR A 434 -1.84 21.95 -20.11
N SER A 435 -2.53 23.01 -20.54
CA SER A 435 -3.62 22.90 -21.53
C SER A 435 -3.04 22.80 -22.95
N GLY A 436 -3.67 22.01 -23.81
CA GLY A 436 -3.20 21.80 -25.18
C GLY A 436 -3.81 20.57 -25.84
N SER A 437 -3.31 20.22 -27.02
CA SER A 437 -3.70 19.00 -27.73
C SER A 437 -2.77 17.87 -27.32
N PHE A 438 -3.31 16.89 -26.63
CA PHE A 438 -2.58 15.70 -26.20
C PHE A 438 -3.33 14.44 -26.61
N VAL A 439 -2.63 13.31 -26.58
CA VAL A 439 -3.23 11.98 -26.65
C VAL A 439 -2.71 11.15 -25.49
N SER A 440 -3.64 10.49 -24.81
CA SER A 440 -3.33 9.44 -23.85
C SER A 440 -3.35 8.10 -24.56
N VAL A 441 -2.32 7.29 -24.34
CA VAL A 441 -2.11 5.98 -24.95
C VAL A 441 -1.89 4.96 -23.83
N VAL A 442 -2.70 3.91 -23.85
CA VAL A 442 -2.56 2.72 -23.00
C VAL A 442 -2.22 1.55 -23.92
N ALA A 443 -1.12 0.86 -23.63
CA ALA A 443 -0.68 -0.28 -24.42
C ALA A 443 -0.16 -1.41 -23.54
N THR A 444 -0.35 -2.64 -23.99
CA THR A 444 0.25 -3.84 -23.41
C THR A 444 1.38 -4.30 -24.32
N ILE A 445 2.53 -4.65 -23.73
CA ILE A 445 3.71 -5.11 -24.45
C ILE A 445 4.16 -6.44 -23.87
N ASN A 446 4.40 -7.42 -24.72
CA ASN A 446 5.19 -8.60 -24.37
C ASN A 446 6.66 -8.28 -24.67
N MET A 447 7.41 -7.98 -23.61
CA MET A 447 8.81 -7.55 -23.71
C MET A 447 9.73 -8.68 -24.15
N THR A 448 9.37 -9.94 -23.85
CA THR A 448 10.11 -11.13 -24.28
C THR A 448 9.96 -11.37 -25.77
N LYS A 449 8.72 -11.36 -26.28
CA LYS A 449 8.40 -11.65 -27.69
C LYS A 449 8.54 -10.45 -28.61
N LYS A 450 8.75 -9.24 -28.06
CA LYS A 450 8.75 -7.96 -28.80
C LYS A 450 7.48 -7.79 -29.63
N SER A 451 6.34 -8.05 -28.99
CA SER A 451 5.02 -7.81 -29.57
C SER A 451 4.19 -6.98 -28.59
N GLY A 452 3.08 -6.41 -29.05
CA GLY A 452 2.20 -5.66 -28.18
C GLY A 452 1.00 -5.13 -28.92
N LYS A 453 0.21 -4.34 -28.22
CA LYS A 453 -1.01 -3.74 -28.74
C LYS A 453 -1.31 -2.45 -28.03
N ILE A 454 -1.67 -1.42 -28.79
CA ILE A 454 -2.33 -0.22 -28.31
C ILE A 454 -3.75 -0.64 -27.93
N GLU A 455 -3.97 -0.86 -26.64
CA GLU A 455 -5.29 -1.24 -26.14
C GLU A 455 -6.26 -0.07 -26.24
N PHE A 456 -5.76 1.14 -25.97
CA PHE A 456 -6.59 2.34 -26.00
C PHE A 456 -5.79 3.59 -26.35
N ALA A 457 -6.38 4.48 -27.14
CA ALA A 457 -5.84 5.81 -27.39
C ALA A 457 -6.97 6.84 -27.44
N GLN A 458 -6.77 7.98 -26.79
CA GLN A 458 -7.78 9.03 -26.75
C GLN A 458 -7.19 10.43 -26.67
N THR A 459 -7.79 11.37 -27.40
CA THR A 459 -7.42 12.79 -27.32
C THR A 459 -7.86 13.41 -26.00
N VAL A 460 -6.97 14.19 -25.38
CA VAL A 460 -7.21 14.90 -24.12
C VAL A 460 -6.76 16.36 -24.22
N GLY A 461 -7.47 17.26 -23.53
CA GLY A 461 -7.25 18.72 -23.64
C GLY A 461 -6.18 19.29 -22.70
N ARG A 462 -5.58 18.44 -21.86
CA ARG A 462 -4.55 18.82 -20.90
C ARG A 462 -3.72 17.61 -20.48
N ALA A 463 -2.49 17.86 -20.05
CA ALA A 463 -1.59 16.86 -19.49
C ALA A 463 -0.83 17.46 -18.30
N TYR A 464 -0.31 16.62 -17.41
CA TYR A 464 0.73 17.04 -16.46
C TYR A 464 2.10 16.59 -17.00
N PRO A 465 3.20 17.26 -16.63
CA PRO A 465 4.53 16.87 -17.09
C PRO A 465 4.89 15.47 -16.57
N VAL A 466 5.01 14.50 -17.48
CA VAL A 466 5.58 13.18 -17.19
C VAL A 466 7.04 13.19 -17.60
N ARG A 467 7.93 12.82 -16.69
CA ARG A 467 9.33 12.53 -17.04
C ARG A 467 9.39 11.11 -17.58
N PHE A 468 9.64 10.99 -18.87
CA PHE A 468 9.97 9.71 -19.47
C PHE A 468 11.44 9.42 -19.16
N ALA A 469 11.66 8.47 -18.26
CA ALA A 469 12.98 7.87 -18.14
C ALA A 469 13.09 6.92 -19.34
N THR A 470 14.24 6.87 -20.01
CA THR A 470 14.38 6.12 -21.26
C THR A 470 14.91 4.68 -21.10
N PRO A 471 14.71 3.90 -20.00
CA PRO A 471 15.45 2.64 -19.86
C PRO A 471 14.95 1.55 -20.81
N ASN A 472 13.69 1.58 -21.26
CA ASN A 472 13.06 0.42 -21.93
C ASN A 472 12.88 0.55 -23.45
N LYS A 473 13.49 1.57 -24.08
CA LYS A 473 13.45 1.80 -25.55
C LYS A 473 12.05 1.70 -26.20
N ALA A 474 10.99 2.07 -25.48
CA ALA A 474 9.66 2.20 -26.07
C ALA A 474 9.45 3.63 -26.56
N SER A 475 8.83 3.78 -27.73
CA SER A 475 8.47 5.10 -28.25
C SER A 475 7.12 5.10 -28.96
N LEU A 476 6.47 6.26 -28.91
CA LEU A 476 5.29 6.59 -29.69
C LEU A 476 5.71 7.53 -30.81
N ARG A 477 5.50 7.12 -32.06
CA ARG A 477 5.91 7.90 -33.24
C ARG A 477 4.71 8.27 -34.08
N PHE A 478 4.57 9.56 -34.37
CA PHE A 478 3.52 10.10 -35.22
C PHE A 478 4.02 10.29 -36.64
N LEU A 479 3.22 9.85 -37.59
CA LEU A 479 3.48 10.02 -39.01
C LEU A 479 2.38 10.88 -39.64
N ASP A 480 2.74 11.70 -40.62
CA ASP A 480 1.77 12.38 -41.47
C ASP A 480 1.20 11.45 -42.55
N ALA A 481 0.28 11.98 -43.37
CA ALA A 481 -0.36 11.22 -44.45
C ALA A 481 0.59 10.76 -45.57
N THR A 482 1.82 11.29 -45.62
CA THR A 482 2.87 10.87 -46.57
C THR A 482 3.78 9.78 -46.00
N GLY A 483 3.61 9.43 -44.71
CA GLY A 483 4.48 8.50 -44.00
C GLY A 483 5.73 9.14 -43.42
N LYS A 484 5.83 10.48 -43.39
CA LYS A 484 6.96 11.18 -42.76
C LYS A 484 6.76 11.25 -41.25
N SER A 485 7.79 10.90 -40.48
CA SER A 485 7.80 11.10 -39.02
C SER A 485 7.76 12.60 -38.71
N ILE A 486 6.76 12.99 -37.91
CA ILE A 486 6.54 14.39 -37.50
C ILE A 486 6.72 14.60 -36.00
N ALA A 487 6.71 13.54 -35.20
CA ALA A 487 7.10 13.56 -33.80
C ALA A 487 7.43 12.14 -33.30
N GLU A 488 8.31 12.05 -32.32
CA GLU A 488 8.60 10.81 -31.61
C GLU A 488 8.81 11.11 -30.12
N TYR A 489 8.18 10.32 -29.27
CA TYR A 489 8.23 10.47 -27.81
C TYR A 489 8.67 9.15 -27.19
N ALA A 490 9.76 9.17 -26.41
CA ALA A 490 10.10 8.04 -25.57
C ALA A 490 9.04 7.88 -24.47
N VAL A 491 8.72 6.63 -24.11
CA VAL A 491 7.73 6.31 -23.07
C VAL A 491 8.24 5.24 -22.13
N ASN A 492 7.75 5.27 -20.89
CA ASN A 492 8.07 4.26 -19.88
C ASN A 492 7.27 2.99 -20.17
N VAL A 493 7.89 1.83 -19.95
CA VAL A 493 7.21 0.53 -19.88
C VAL A 493 7.33 0.07 -18.44
N ASN A 494 6.19 -0.14 -17.78
CA ASN A 494 6.13 -0.68 -16.42
C ASN A 494 5.90 -2.19 -16.52
N ALA A 495 6.86 -3.00 -16.10
CA ALA A 495 6.68 -4.44 -16.04
C ALA A 495 5.53 -4.80 -15.11
N GLN A 496 4.77 -5.83 -15.46
CA GLN A 496 3.71 -6.35 -14.62
C GLN A 496 4.31 -7.10 -13.42
N SER A 497 3.71 -6.93 -12.24
CA SER A 497 4.09 -7.64 -11.01
C SER A 497 3.97 -9.15 -11.11
N ASP A 498 3.05 -9.62 -11.94
CA ASP A 498 2.77 -11.03 -12.14
C ASP A 498 2.77 -11.33 -13.63
N VAL A 499 3.69 -12.21 -14.03
CA VAL A 499 3.81 -12.68 -15.42
C VAL A 499 2.74 -13.70 -15.79
N ASP A 500 2.61 -13.92 -17.10
CA ASP A 500 1.89 -15.05 -17.65
C ASP A 500 2.61 -16.38 -17.34
N ALA A 501 1.90 -17.51 -17.29
CA ALA A 501 2.58 -18.78 -17.02
C ALA A 501 3.44 -19.29 -18.20
N ALA A 502 3.49 -18.54 -19.32
CA ALA A 502 4.42 -18.80 -20.41
C ALA A 502 5.83 -18.27 -20.10
N GLY A 503 6.00 -17.52 -19.00
CA GLY A 503 7.28 -16.94 -18.59
C GLY A 503 7.65 -15.67 -19.36
N ASP A 504 6.71 -15.08 -20.11
CA ASP A 504 6.95 -13.84 -20.80
C ASP A 504 6.86 -12.66 -19.83
N THR A 505 7.75 -11.68 -20.01
CA THR A 505 7.66 -10.43 -19.28
C THR A 505 6.65 -9.53 -19.99
N ILE A 506 5.49 -9.34 -19.38
CA ILE A 506 4.48 -8.40 -19.85
C ILE A 506 4.72 -7.04 -19.19
N GLY A 507 4.59 -5.97 -19.96
CA GLY A 507 4.65 -4.60 -19.47
C GLY A 507 3.48 -3.78 -19.99
N SER A 508 3.20 -2.68 -19.30
CA SER A 508 2.16 -1.73 -19.67
C SER A 508 2.78 -0.35 -19.93
N ILE A 509 2.22 0.36 -20.89
CA ILE A 509 2.48 1.79 -21.14
C ILE A 509 1.23 2.56 -20.75
N GLU A 510 1.40 3.58 -19.93
CA GLU A 510 0.41 4.64 -19.73
C GLU A 510 1.11 5.98 -20.00
N ALA A 511 0.90 6.54 -21.18
CA ALA A 511 1.59 7.75 -21.62
C ALA A 511 0.59 8.81 -22.07
N THR A 512 0.84 10.06 -21.70
CA THR A 512 0.14 11.22 -22.29
C THR A 512 1.17 12.10 -22.97
N VAL A 513 1.08 12.21 -24.29
CA VAL A 513 2.07 12.90 -25.13
C VAL A 513 1.40 14.02 -25.95
N PRO A 514 2.14 15.07 -26.34
CA PRO A 514 1.60 16.08 -27.23
C PRO A 514 1.10 15.43 -28.54
N TYR A 515 -0.04 15.91 -29.03
CA TYR A 515 -0.65 15.43 -30.27
C TYR A 515 -0.29 16.38 -31.43
N PRO A 516 0.58 15.96 -32.38
CA PRO A 516 1.00 16.82 -33.49
C PRO A 516 -0.15 17.08 -34.46
N SER A 517 -0.30 18.32 -34.91
CA SER A 517 -1.21 18.65 -36.01
C SER A 517 -0.82 17.87 -37.28
N ASN A 518 -1.80 17.35 -38.01
CA ASN A 518 -1.65 16.57 -39.26
C ASN A 518 -1.17 15.12 -39.09
N ALA A 519 -1.05 14.60 -37.87
CA ALA A 519 -0.79 13.18 -37.69
C ALA A 519 -1.92 12.32 -38.30
N ALA A 520 -1.53 11.35 -39.12
CA ALA A 520 -2.42 10.39 -39.78
C ALA A 520 -2.22 8.96 -39.26
N LYS A 521 -1.11 8.69 -38.55
CA LYS A 521 -0.80 7.39 -37.96
C LYS A 521 -0.01 7.56 -36.66
N LEU A 522 -0.26 6.67 -35.72
CA LEU A 522 0.50 6.47 -34.49
C LEU A 522 1.14 5.08 -34.54
N ASP A 523 2.45 5.02 -34.51
CA ASP A 523 3.21 3.79 -34.37
C ASP A 523 3.65 3.60 -32.91
N LEU A 524 3.57 2.36 -32.42
CA LEU A 524 4.16 1.94 -31.17
C LEU A 524 5.42 1.11 -31.44
N TYR A 525 6.54 1.59 -30.92
CA TYR A 525 7.83 0.93 -31.00
C TYR A 525 8.25 0.35 -29.66
N PHE A 526 8.91 -0.80 -29.71
CA PHE A 526 9.64 -1.37 -28.57
C PHE A 526 10.96 -1.96 -29.05
N ALA A 527 12.08 -1.53 -28.44
CA ALA A 527 13.42 -1.96 -28.82
C ALA A 527 13.66 -1.85 -30.34
N GLU A 528 13.32 -0.69 -30.90
CA GLU A 528 13.47 -0.35 -32.33
C GLU A 528 12.60 -1.21 -33.29
N THR A 529 11.72 -2.06 -32.77
CA THR A 529 10.77 -2.87 -33.54
C THR A 529 9.39 -2.22 -33.52
N LEU A 530 8.73 -2.11 -34.67
CA LEU A 530 7.32 -1.70 -34.76
C LEU A 530 6.48 -2.87 -34.24
N ILE A 531 5.76 -2.66 -33.14
CA ILE A 531 4.98 -3.73 -32.48
C ILE A 531 3.48 -3.55 -32.64
N ASP A 532 3.00 -2.33 -32.83
CA ASP A 532 1.61 -2.05 -33.21
C ASP A 532 1.49 -0.69 -33.91
N GLU A 533 0.39 -0.49 -34.62
CA GLU A 533 0.09 0.75 -35.31
C GLU A 533 -1.40 1.10 -35.23
N ARG A 534 -1.69 2.40 -35.27
CA ARG A 534 -3.04 2.92 -35.30
C ARG A 534 -3.20 4.04 -36.31
N THR A 535 -4.14 3.86 -37.24
CA THR A 535 -4.57 4.91 -38.16
C THR A 535 -5.38 5.97 -37.40
N ILE A 536 -5.12 7.24 -37.69
CA ILE A 536 -5.82 8.38 -37.12
C ILE A 536 -6.82 8.90 -38.15
N SER A 537 -8.11 8.76 -37.86
CA SER A 537 -9.16 9.30 -38.72
C SER A 537 -9.11 10.82 -38.78
N LYS A 538 -9.28 11.38 -39.99
CA LYS A 538 -9.49 12.83 -40.16
C LYS A 538 -10.87 13.28 -39.68
N THR A 539 -11.85 12.37 -39.71
CA THR A 539 -13.23 12.64 -39.33
C THR A 539 -13.46 12.12 -37.92
N LYS A 540 -13.64 13.04 -36.98
CA LYS A 540 -13.97 12.68 -35.59
C LYS A 540 -15.34 12.01 -35.51
N PRO A 541 -15.53 11.06 -34.58
CA PRO A 541 -16.85 10.50 -34.34
C PRO A 541 -17.78 11.57 -33.75
N ALA A 542 -19.09 11.37 -33.90
CA ALA A 542 -20.10 12.18 -33.23
C ALA A 542 -21.28 11.33 -32.79
N VAL A 543 -21.74 11.52 -31.55
CA VAL A 543 -22.96 10.90 -31.02
C VAL A 543 -24.16 11.77 -31.40
N ARG A 544 -25.21 11.15 -31.94
CA ARG A 544 -26.44 11.78 -32.42
C ARG A 544 -27.66 11.06 -31.86
N ASN A 545 -28.82 11.73 -31.86
CA ASN A 545 -30.11 11.12 -31.53
C ASN A 545 -30.12 10.34 -30.20
N LEU A 546 -29.34 10.80 -29.20
CA LEU A 546 -29.33 10.22 -27.87
C LEU A 546 -30.71 10.37 -27.22
N LYS A 547 -31.34 9.25 -26.89
CA LYS A 547 -32.72 9.20 -26.38
C LYS A 547 -32.94 8.01 -25.45
N THR A 548 -34.04 8.05 -24.69
CA THR A 548 -34.53 6.92 -23.90
C THR A 548 -35.53 6.09 -24.71
N THR A 549 -35.41 4.76 -24.72
CA THR A 549 -36.36 3.82 -25.38
C THR A 549 -37.18 2.97 -24.40
N GLY A 550 -36.87 3.06 -23.12
CA GLY A 550 -37.59 2.40 -22.03
C GLY A 550 -37.01 2.82 -20.67
N PRO A 551 -37.54 2.30 -19.55
CA PRO A 551 -37.02 2.61 -18.23
C PRO A 551 -35.52 2.28 -18.14
N GLY A 552 -34.68 3.30 -17.99
CA GLY A 552 -33.22 3.14 -17.87
C GLY A 552 -32.48 2.77 -19.15
N VAL A 553 -33.13 2.66 -20.31
CA VAL A 553 -32.45 2.29 -21.56
C VAL A 553 -32.16 3.54 -22.38
N LEU A 554 -30.88 3.84 -22.57
CA LEU A 554 -30.37 4.89 -23.42
C LEU A 554 -29.86 4.29 -24.73
N VAL A 555 -30.22 4.89 -25.85
CA VAL A 555 -29.73 4.53 -27.19
C VAL A 555 -29.32 5.78 -27.95
N TRP A 556 -28.37 5.62 -28.87
CA TRP A 556 -27.89 6.71 -29.73
C TRP A 556 -27.51 6.21 -31.12
N GLU A 557 -27.23 7.16 -32.00
CA GLU A 557 -26.63 6.94 -33.31
C GLU A 557 -25.23 7.56 -33.33
N THR A 558 -24.38 7.10 -34.24
CA THR A 558 -23.00 7.60 -34.35
C THR A 558 -22.67 7.94 -35.80
N THR A 559 -21.89 8.99 -36.01
CA THR A 559 -21.30 9.32 -37.33
C THR A 559 -19.77 9.35 -37.23
N PRO A 560 -19.02 8.57 -38.04
CA PRO A 560 -19.52 7.59 -39.02
C PRO A 560 -20.36 6.49 -38.34
N ALA A 561 -21.21 5.82 -39.13
CA ALA A 561 -22.12 4.80 -38.63
C ALA A 561 -21.35 3.78 -37.76
N ALA A 562 -21.97 3.34 -36.67
CA ALA A 562 -21.33 2.46 -35.71
C ALA A 562 -20.79 1.20 -36.40
N GLY A 563 -19.47 1.03 -36.36
CA GLY A 563 -18.76 -0.19 -36.76
C GLY A 563 -18.02 -0.79 -35.57
N PRO A 564 -17.42 -1.99 -35.71
CA PRO A 564 -16.74 -2.70 -34.62
C PRO A 564 -15.52 -1.97 -34.03
N SER A 565 -15.10 -0.85 -34.63
CA SER A 565 -13.98 -0.02 -34.16
C SER A 565 -14.39 1.13 -33.24
N LEU A 566 -15.69 1.46 -33.14
CA LEU A 566 -16.13 2.54 -32.24
C LEU A 566 -16.41 1.99 -30.85
N THR A 567 -15.87 2.67 -29.84
CA THR A 567 -16.19 2.42 -28.44
C THR A 567 -16.87 3.63 -27.82
N TYR A 568 -17.63 3.41 -26.75
CA TYR A 568 -18.30 4.48 -26.03
C TYR A 568 -17.97 4.41 -24.55
N PHE A 569 -17.90 5.58 -23.93
CA PHE A 569 -17.96 5.69 -22.47
C PHE A 569 -19.10 6.60 -22.06
N ALA A 570 -19.57 6.37 -20.84
CA ALA A 570 -20.69 7.09 -20.27
C ALA A 570 -20.30 7.64 -18.90
N GLN A 571 -20.69 8.88 -18.67
CA GLN A 571 -20.65 9.48 -17.35
C GLN A 571 -22.03 9.94 -16.94
N ALA A 572 -22.31 9.89 -15.64
CA ALA A 572 -23.57 10.35 -15.08
C ALA A 572 -23.35 11.38 -13.98
N SER A 573 -24.31 12.27 -13.82
CA SER A 573 -24.23 13.38 -12.86
C SER A 573 -25.56 13.62 -12.18
N ALA A 574 -25.51 13.82 -10.86
CA ALA A 574 -26.67 14.20 -10.06
C ALA A 574 -26.99 15.71 -10.17
N ASP A 575 -25.95 16.54 -10.35
CA ASP A 575 -26.01 18.00 -10.26
C ASP A 575 -25.59 18.72 -11.56
N GLY A 576 -25.16 17.98 -12.58
CA GLY A 576 -24.60 18.49 -13.83
C GLY A 576 -23.16 19.01 -13.71
N LYS A 577 -22.56 18.94 -12.52
CA LYS A 577 -21.22 19.48 -12.22
C LYS A 577 -20.21 18.37 -11.96
N ASN A 578 -20.57 17.41 -11.12
CA ASN A 578 -19.76 16.26 -10.75
C ASN A 578 -20.19 15.04 -11.57
N TRP A 579 -19.24 14.41 -12.26
CA TRP A 579 -19.53 13.36 -13.24
C TRP A 579 -18.82 12.06 -12.86
N ASP A 580 -19.59 11.03 -12.54
CA ASP A 580 -19.11 9.68 -12.27
C ASP A 580 -18.98 8.90 -13.58
N VAL A 581 -17.87 8.17 -13.76
CA VAL A 581 -17.74 7.19 -14.84
C VAL A 581 -18.60 5.98 -14.50
N ILE A 582 -19.59 5.67 -15.35
CA ILE A 582 -20.55 4.58 -15.11
C ILE A 582 -20.45 3.45 -16.14
N ALA A 583 -19.78 3.69 -17.26
CA ALA A 583 -19.44 2.68 -18.26
C ALA A 583 -18.26 3.15 -19.12
N VAL A 584 -17.42 2.21 -19.53
CA VAL A 584 -16.29 2.41 -20.43
C VAL A 584 -16.22 1.20 -21.37
N ASN A 585 -15.63 1.39 -22.56
CA ASN A 585 -15.47 0.33 -23.57
C ASN A 585 -16.79 -0.35 -23.99
N LEU A 586 -17.89 0.41 -24.05
CA LEU A 586 -19.13 -0.07 -24.66
C LEU A 586 -18.91 -0.24 -26.16
N ASP A 587 -19.32 -1.39 -26.71
CA ASP A 587 -19.20 -1.74 -28.13
C ASP A 587 -20.50 -1.51 -28.92
N LYS A 588 -21.60 -1.29 -28.20
CA LYS A 588 -22.94 -1.03 -28.75
C LYS A 588 -23.40 0.38 -28.38
N PRO A 589 -24.20 1.02 -29.25
CA PRO A 589 -24.75 2.34 -28.97
C PRO A 589 -25.98 2.27 -28.03
N GLU A 590 -25.84 1.51 -26.93
CA GLU A 590 -26.87 1.28 -25.92
C GLU A 590 -26.23 1.26 -24.53
N LEU A 591 -26.92 1.85 -23.55
CA LEU A 591 -26.57 1.77 -22.14
C LEU A 591 -27.82 1.52 -21.31
N ARG A 592 -27.75 0.57 -20.38
CA ARG A 592 -28.81 0.27 -19.42
C ARG A 592 -28.40 0.75 -18.03
N LEU A 593 -29.19 1.65 -17.49
CA LEU A 593 -29.05 2.16 -16.13
C LEU A 593 -29.84 1.30 -15.15
N SER A 594 -29.24 1.02 -14.00
CA SER A 594 -29.93 0.36 -12.91
C SER A 594 -30.97 1.27 -12.27
N ALA A 595 -31.93 0.69 -11.55
CA ALA A 595 -32.91 1.46 -10.78
C ALA A 595 -32.25 2.39 -9.75
N GLN A 596 -31.09 2.01 -9.20
CA GLN A 596 -30.30 2.87 -8.31
C GLN A 596 -29.70 4.06 -9.06
N GLN A 597 -29.10 3.83 -10.24
CA GLN A 597 -28.52 4.89 -11.07
C GLN A 597 -29.59 5.90 -11.52
N LEU A 598 -30.80 5.42 -11.85
CA LEU A 598 -31.95 6.28 -12.18
C LEU A 598 -32.39 7.18 -11.01
N ARG A 599 -32.33 6.67 -9.77
CA ARG A 599 -32.62 7.47 -8.57
C ARG A 599 -31.51 8.48 -8.28
N GLN A 600 -30.25 8.09 -8.49
CA GLN A 600 -29.07 8.87 -8.15
C GLN A 600 -28.79 10.00 -9.13
N TYR A 601 -28.90 9.76 -10.43
CA TYR A 601 -28.44 10.69 -11.45
C TYR A 601 -29.59 11.45 -12.11
N ARG A 602 -29.26 12.61 -12.68
CA ARG A 602 -30.19 13.48 -13.43
C ARG A 602 -29.72 13.77 -14.84
N GLN A 603 -28.45 13.54 -15.14
CA GLN A 603 -27.88 13.70 -16.47
C GLN A 603 -26.96 12.52 -16.78
N VAL A 604 -26.94 12.13 -18.05
CA VAL A 604 -25.95 11.20 -18.60
C VAL A 604 -25.33 11.84 -19.83
N ARG A 605 -24.02 11.67 -19.98
CA ARG A 605 -23.30 12.05 -21.18
C ARG A 605 -22.60 10.85 -21.79
N ILE A 606 -22.67 10.76 -23.11
CA ILE A 606 -22.06 9.71 -23.91
C ILE A 606 -21.02 10.34 -24.83
N VAL A 607 -19.86 9.71 -24.94
CA VAL A 607 -18.81 10.07 -25.87
C VAL A 607 -18.41 8.83 -26.65
N ALA A 608 -18.38 8.95 -27.97
CA ALA A 608 -17.79 7.97 -28.87
C ALA A 608 -16.29 8.21 -29.04
N ASN A 609 -15.54 7.12 -29.18
CA ASN A 609 -14.12 7.08 -29.49
C ASN A 609 -13.92 6.17 -30.72
N ASP A 610 -13.14 6.63 -31.71
CA ASP A 610 -12.88 5.90 -32.96
C ASP A 610 -11.60 5.05 -32.96
N GLY A 611 -11.07 4.78 -31.76
CA GLY A 611 -9.75 4.21 -31.54
C GLY A 611 -8.68 5.26 -31.23
N PHE A 612 -8.94 6.56 -31.49
CA PHE A 612 -8.02 7.65 -31.23
C PHE A 612 -8.70 8.99 -30.88
N ASN A 613 -9.65 9.43 -31.70
CA ASN A 613 -10.39 10.67 -31.53
C ASN A 613 -11.62 10.46 -30.66
N ASN A 614 -11.82 11.40 -29.73
CA ASN A 614 -13.08 11.53 -29.00
C ASN A 614 -14.07 12.45 -29.73
N SER A 615 -15.34 12.08 -29.69
CA SER A 615 -16.46 12.95 -30.05
C SER A 615 -16.70 14.03 -29.00
N ALA A 616 -17.47 15.07 -29.35
CA ALA A 616 -18.08 15.92 -28.34
C ALA A 616 -19.16 15.13 -27.54
N PRO A 617 -19.34 15.39 -26.24
CA PRO A 617 -20.30 14.68 -25.42
C PRO A 617 -21.74 14.99 -25.85
N ALA A 618 -22.53 13.95 -26.09
CA ALA A 618 -23.98 14.07 -26.18
C ALA A 618 -24.56 13.91 -24.78
N VAL A 619 -25.35 14.88 -24.33
CA VAL A 619 -25.93 14.90 -22.98
C VAL A 619 -27.44 14.70 -23.07
N ILE A 620 -27.97 13.87 -22.17
CA ILE A 620 -29.40 13.69 -21.96
C ILE A 620 -29.77 13.94 -20.50
N LYS A 621 -30.92 14.57 -20.26
CA LYS A 621 -31.51 14.67 -18.92
C LYS A 621 -32.36 13.43 -18.68
N LEU A 622 -32.16 12.79 -17.54
CA LEU A 622 -33.00 11.69 -17.09
C LEU A 622 -34.31 12.24 -16.50
N PRO A 623 -35.42 11.49 -16.59
CA PRO A 623 -36.65 11.85 -15.90
C PRO A 623 -36.40 12.00 -14.40
N ALA A 624 -37.13 12.90 -13.74
CA ALA A 624 -37.16 12.89 -12.28
C ALA A 624 -37.75 11.55 -11.81
N PRO A 625 -37.23 10.97 -10.71
CA PRO A 625 -37.69 9.69 -10.19
C PRO A 625 -39.16 9.69 -9.79
#